data_AF-A0A935UM47-F1
#
_entry.id   AF-A0A935UM47-F1
#
_cell.length_a   1.000
_cell.length_b   1.000
_cell.length_c   1.000
_cell.angle_alpha   90.00
_cell.angle_beta   90.00
_cell.angle_gamma   90.00
#
_symmetry.space_group_name_H-M   'P 1'
#
loop_
_entity.id
_entity.type
_entity.pdbx_description
1 polymer ?
#
loop_
_entity_poly.entity_id
_entity_poly.type
_entity_poly.pdbx_seq_one_letter_code
_entity_poly.pdbx_strand_id
1 'polypeptide(L)'
;MHHRRRAAPPLAFLAWLAAFVPATALSQSIVITLQAHGDAVVSDVHRFGVHDDALMGADGYDLPEPPPPPGGYLGLSFVMPGAPAELPNRWRHELRPSEIFMDQTETWELLLETDQVGRPLLLDFAAEIGAQYPLAVTVLAPPERAYRVELPAQLPFVAVAPVTTILLELTSDDPVALQQMPWGTLKSVYGR
;
A
#
# COMPACT_ATOMS: atom_id res chain seq x y z
N MET A 1 -21.12 -74.67 -28.59
CA MET A 1 -21.89 -73.41 -28.44
C MET A 1 -21.77 -72.95 -26.98
N HIS A 2 -20.70 -72.22 -26.63
CA HIS A 2 -20.64 -70.76 -26.57
C HIS A 2 -21.76 -70.10 -25.73
N HIS A 3 -21.45 -69.74 -24.49
CA HIS A 3 -21.43 -68.36 -23.92
C HIS A 3 -21.07 -68.48 -22.41
N ARG A 4 -19.85 -68.13 -21.97
CA ARG A 4 -19.36 -66.79 -21.53
C ARG A 4 -20.27 -66.14 -20.47
N ARG A 5 -19.82 -65.55 -19.36
CA ARG A 5 -18.54 -65.41 -18.62
C ARG A 5 -18.95 -64.82 -17.26
N ARG A 6 -18.22 -65.16 -16.19
CA ARG A 6 -18.27 -64.51 -14.87
C ARG A 6 -17.98 -63.01 -14.99
N ALA A 7 -18.66 -62.16 -14.21
CA ALA A 7 -18.14 -60.85 -13.79
C ALA A 7 -18.91 -60.27 -12.58
N ALA A 8 -18.23 -60.21 -11.44
CA ALA A 8 -18.26 -59.13 -10.46
C ALA A 8 -16.81 -59.07 -9.91
N PRO A 9 -16.28 -57.99 -9.30
CA PRO A 9 -16.84 -56.67 -8.91
C PRO A 9 -15.89 -55.54 -9.47
N PRO A 10 -15.74 -54.29 -8.96
CA PRO A 10 -16.32 -53.63 -7.77
C PRO A 10 -16.88 -52.21 -7.95
N LEU A 11 -17.64 -51.81 -6.92
CA LEU A 11 -17.97 -50.44 -6.56
C LEU A 11 -16.69 -49.59 -6.46
N ALA A 12 -16.46 -48.74 -7.45
CA ALA A 12 -15.51 -47.64 -7.34
C ALA A 12 -16.25 -46.43 -6.74
N PHE A 13 -16.33 -46.38 -5.41
CA PHE A 13 -16.60 -45.14 -4.70
C PHE A 13 -15.35 -44.26 -4.85
N LEU A 14 -15.33 -43.43 -5.88
CA LEU A 14 -14.36 -42.35 -6.02
C LEU A 14 -14.71 -41.28 -4.98
N ALA A 15 -14.13 -41.40 -3.80
CA ALA A 15 -14.08 -40.33 -2.82
C ALA A 15 -13.29 -39.17 -3.44
N TRP A 16 -14.00 -38.16 -3.92
CA TRP A 16 -13.42 -36.84 -4.21
C TRP A 16 -13.04 -36.19 -2.88
N LEU A 17 -11.85 -36.52 -2.39
CA LEU A 17 -11.13 -35.66 -1.44
C LEU A 17 -10.63 -34.47 -2.24
N ALA A 18 -11.49 -33.45 -2.40
CA ALA A 18 -11.02 -32.12 -2.70
C ALA A 18 -10.16 -31.70 -1.51
N ALA A 19 -8.84 -31.76 -1.68
CA ALA A 19 -7.92 -31.10 -0.77
C ALA A 19 -8.32 -29.63 -0.76
N PHE A 20 -8.96 -29.20 0.33
CA PHE A 20 -9.08 -27.80 0.68
C PHE A 20 -7.65 -27.34 0.93
N VAL A 21 -6.99 -26.83 -0.11
CA VAL A 21 -5.87 -25.93 0.08
C VAL A 21 -6.54 -24.65 0.57
N PRO A 22 -6.40 -24.26 1.86
CA PRO A 22 -6.81 -22.92 2.24
C PRO A 22 -6.07 -21.99 1.28
N ALA A 23 -6.79 -21.11 0.59
CA ALA A 23 -6.09 -19.99 0.01
C ALA A 23 -5.60 -19.18 1.20
N THR A 24 -4.33 -19.39 1.53
CA THR A 24 -3.54 -18.33 2.12
C THR A 24 -3.71 -17.15 1.18
N ALA A 25 -4.53 -16.19 1.59
CA ALA A 25 -4.33 -14.81 1.17
C ALA A 25 -2.84 -14.57 1.39
N LEU A 26 -2.11 -14.35 0.31
CA LEU A 26 -0.70 -14.02 0.42
C LEU A 26 -0.69 -12.62 1.03
N SER A 27 -0.41 -12.58 2.33
CA SER A 27 0.05 -11.36 3.00
C SER A 27 1.21 -10.81 2.18
N GLN A 28 1.09 -9.57 1.73
CA GLN A 28 2.11 -8.92 0.92
C GLN A 28 2.38 -7.54 1.49
N SER A 29 3.58 -7.39 2.05
CA SER A 29 4.08 -6.10 2.48
C SER A 29 4.47 -5.24 1.28
N ILE A 30 3.94 -4.02 1.22
CA ILE A 30 4.27 -2.98 0.24
C ILE A 30 4.70 -1.76 1.03
N VAL A 31 5.97 -1.37 0.91
CA VAL A 31 6.51 -0.21 1.62
C VAL A 31 7.07 0.75 0.60
N ILE A 32 6.56 1.98 0.63
CA ILE A 32 6.98 3.06 -0.25
C ILE A 32 7.71 4.09 0.58
N THR A 33 8.90 4.44 0.16
CA THR A 33 9.65 5.57 0.72
C THR A 33 9.30 6.84 -0.01
N LEU A 34 9.20 7.93 0.74
CA LEU A 34 8.99 9.28 0.24
C LEU A 34 10.01 10.23 0.84
N GLN A 35 10.57 11.11 0.03
CA GLN A 35 11.43 12.21 0.47
C GLN A 35 11.11 13.49 -0.30
N ALA A 36 11.14 14.63 0.38
CA ALA A 36 10.98 15.94 -0.25
C ALA A 36 12.32 16.67 -0.35
N HIS A 37 12.59 17.23 -1.53
CA HIS A 37 13.77 18.02 -1.81
C HIS A 37 13.36 19.46 -2.14
N GLY A 38 13.94 20.42 -1.43
CA GLY A 38 13.88 21.84 -1.75
C GLY A 38 15.23 22.33 -2.23
N ASP A 39 15.48 23.64 -2.10
CA ASP A 39 16.70 24.27 -2.62
C ASP A 39 17.97 23.69 -1.98
N ALA A 40 18.12 23.85 -0.66
CA ALA A 40 19.29 23.41 0.11
C ALA A 40 18.92 22.54 1.31
N VAL A 41 17.65 22.09 1.36
CA VAL A 41 17.11 21.29 2.46
C VAL A 41 16.39 20.08 1.90
N VAL A 42 16.49 18.98 2.62
CA VAL A 42 15.88 17.70 2.28
C VAL A 42 15.19 17.20 3.54
N SER A 43 13.97 16.68 3.40
CA SER A 43 13.27 16.06 4.53
C SER A 43 13.95 14.75 4.95
N ASP A 44 13.58 14.24 6.11
CA ASP A 44 13.86 12.84 6.43
C ASP A 44 13.13 11.89 5.46
N VAL A 45 13.57 10.63 5.38
CA VAL A 45 12.90 9.58 4.61
C VAL A 45 11.66 9.12 5.37
N HIS A 46 10.53 9.20 4.69
CA HIS A 46 9.21 8.81 5.19
C HIS A 46 8.78 7.48 4.58
N ARG A 47 7.92 6.74 5.27
CA ARG A 47 7.42 5.44 4.79
C ARG A 47 5.92 5.34 4.94
N PHE A 48 5.27 4.82 3.91
CA PHE A 48 3.87 4.44 3.98
C PHE A 48 3.62 3.16 3.20
N GLY A 49 2.44 2.60 3.39
CA GLY A 49 1.98 1.40 2.73
C GLY A 49 1.53 0.37 3.75
N VAL A 50 1.66 -0.89 3.40
CA VAL A 50 1.19 -2.00 4.23
C VAL A 50 2.29 -2.98 4.56
N HIS A 51 2.17 -3.62 5.72
CA HIS A 51 3.08 -4.64 6.19
C HIS A 51 2.29 -5.76 6.86
N ASP A 52 2.78 -6.99 6.74
CA ASP A 52 2.06 -8.21 7.19
C ASP A 52 1.88 -8.24 8.71
N ASP A 53 2.87 -7.73 9.43
CA ASP A 53 2.89 -7.67 10.89
C ASP A 53 2.50 -6.30 11.47
N ALA A 54 2.12 -5.33 10.63
CA ALA A 54 1.67 -4.03 11.10
C ALA A 54 0.25 -4.12 11.68
N LEU A 55 -0.07 -3.20 12.59
CA LEU A 55 -1.37 -3.06 13.24
C LEU A 55 -2.08 -1.81 12.73
N MET A 56 -3.40 -1.76 12.92
CA MET A 56 -4.12 -0.50 12.73
C MET A 56 -3.80 0.45 13.89
N GLY A 57 -3.31 1.64 13.55
CA GLY A 57 -2.86 2.64 14.51
C GLY A 57 -1.43 2.36 15.00
N ALA A 58 -0.95 3.20 15.93
CA ALA A 58 0.46 3.26 16.29
C ALA A 58 1.02 1.92 16.81
N ASP A 59 2.07 1.43 16.16
CA ASP A 59 2.78 0.21 16.53
C ASP A 59 4.32 0.35 16.47
N GLY A 60 5.03 -0.79 16.36
CA GLY A 60 6.49 -0.81 16.31
C GLY A 60 7.11 -0.44 14.95
N TYR A 61 6.31 -0.35 13.89
CA TYR A 61 6.71 0.10 12.56
C TYR A 61 6.55 1.61 12.38
N ASP A 62 5.61 2.19 13.12
CA ASP A 62 5.37 3.62 13.12
C ASP A 62 6.41 4.39 13.93
N LEU A 63 6.75 5.58 13.46
CA LEU A 63 7.71 6.45 14.11
C LEU A 63 7.17 7.88 14.10
N PRO A 64 7.04 8.58 15.25
CA PRO A 64 6.61 9.96 15.24
C PRO A 64 7.65 10.87 14.58
N GLU A 65 7.17 11.90 13.88
CA GLU A 65 8.01 12.92 13.26
C GLU A 65 8.31 14.04 14.28
N PRO A 66 9.60 14.41 14.47
CA PRO A 66 9.98 15.51 15.35
C PRO A 66 9.36 16.84 14.90
N PRO A 67 9.30 17.85 15.80
CA PRO A 67 8.89 19.19 15.41
C PRO A 67 9.83 19.76 14.32
N PRO A 68 9.31 20.57 13.38
CA PRO A 68 10.15 21.20 12.37
C PRO A 68 11.14 22.16 13.03
N PRO A 69 12.33 22.36 12.43
CA PRO A 69 13.29 23.33 12.93
C PRO A 69 12.74 24.76 12.79
N PRO A 70 13.31 25.75 13.51
CA PRO A 70 12.78 27.12 13.55
C PRO A 70 12.79 27.88 12.20
N GLY A 71 13.51 27.39 11.19
CA GLY A 71 13.59 27.99 9.85
C GLY A 71 14.44 27.15 8.90
N GLY A 72 14.32 27.41 7.60
CA GLY A 72 14.94 26.63 6.53
C GLY A 72 14.47 25.18 6.59
N TYR A 73 13.17 24.96 6.48
CA TYR A 73 12.59 23.65 6.74
C TYR A 73 11.75 23.11 5.59
N LEU A 74 11.80 21.80 5.47
CA LEU A 74 10.97 21.00 4.60
C LEU A 74 10.70 19.70 5.33
N GLY A 75 9.50 19.60 5.90
CA GLY A 75 9.04 18.45 6.67
C GLY A 75 7.93 17.75 5.92
N LEU A 76 7.90 16.43 6.08
CA LEU A 76 6.78 15.59 5.73
C LEU A 76 6.25 14.99 7.04
N SER A 77 4.98 14.63 7.09
CA SER A 77 4.45 13.78 8.16
C SER A 77 3.11 13.18 7.75
N PHE A 78 2.87 11.93 8.12
CA PHE A 78 1.59 11.28 7.94
C PHE A 78 0.65 11.61 9.10
N VAL A 79 -0.63 11.71 8.78
CA VAL A 79 -1.72 11.82 9.75
C VAL A 79 -2.33 10.44 9.93
N MET A 80 -2.03 9.81 11.06
CA MET A 80 -2.47 8.46 11.37
C MET A 80 -3.89 8.48 11.96
N PRO A 81 -4.85 7.75 11.39
CA PRO A 81 -6.15 7.53 12.00
C PRO A 81 -6.00 6.80 13.34
N GLY A 82 -6.57 7.37 14.41
CA GLY A 82 -6.51 6.75 15.74
C GLY A 82 -5.15 6.86 16.43
N ALA A 83 -4.31 7.82 16.03
CA ALA A 83 -3.05 8.12 16.73
C ALA A 83 -3.26 8.29 18.26
N PRO A 84 -2.33 7.80 19.10
CA PRO A 84 -2.35 8.02 20.55
C PRO A 84 -2.52 9.49 20.93
N ALA A 85 -3.42 9.76 21.88
CA ALA A 85 -3.76 11.12 22.26
C ALA A 85 -2.61 11.88 22.96
N GLU A 86 -1.60 11.16 23.46
CA GLU A 86 -0.45 11.79 24.13
C GLU A 86 0.61 12.32 23.15
N LEU A 87 0.52 11.99 21.86
CA LEU A 87 1.48 12.40 20.84
C LEU A 87 0.83 13.31 19.79
N PRO A 88 1.58 14.29 19.25
CA PRO A 88 1.14 14.99 18.05
C PRO A 88 0.93 13.99 16.91
N ASN A 89 -0.17 14.13 16.16
CA ASN A 89 -0.45 13.27 15.02
C ASN A 89 0.40 13.67 13.79
N ARG A 90 1.70 13.42 13.91
CA ARG A 90 2.72 13.67 12.88
C ARG A 90 3.65 12.47 12.88
N TRP A 91 3.59 11.65 11.85
CA TRP A 91 4.29 10.37 11.79
C TRP A 91 5.25 10.32 10.61
N ARG A 92 6.49 9.91 10.86
CA ARG A 92 7.48 9.65 9.82
C ARG A 92 7.13 8.41 9.00
N HIS A 93 6.65 7.38 9.70
CA HIS A 93 6.16 6.15 9.09
C HIS A 93 4.71 5.93 9.50
N GLU A 94 3.87 5.57 8.54
CA GLU A 94 2.51 5.07 8.78
C GLU A 94 2.30 3.80 7.96
N LEU A 95 2.58 2.64 8.57
CA LEU A 95 2.32 1.34 7.96
C LEU A 95 1.03 0.75 8.52
N ARG A 96 0.27 0.08 7.66
CA ARG A 96 -1.01 -0.56 8.06
C ARG A 96 -0.96 -2.06 7.79
N PRO A 97 -1.87 -2.87 8.37
CA PRO A 97 -1.91 -4.30 8.11
C PRO A 97 -2.18 -4.60 6.64
N SER A 98 -1.48 -5.56 6.04
CA SER A 98 -1.65 -5.91 4.62
C SER A 98 -3.04 -6.41 4.24
N GLU A 99 -3.82 -6.91 5.21
CA GLU A 99 -5.17 -7.42 4.96
C GLU A 99 -6.15 -6.33 4.52
N ILE A 100 -5.90 -5.06 4.83
CA ILE A 100 -6.79 -3.95 4.43
C ILE A 100 -6.65 -3.63 2.94
N PHE A 101 -5.48 -3.92 2.36
CA PHE A 101 -5.14 -3.56 0.98
C PHE A 101 -5.64 -4.58 -0.05
N MET A 102 -6.29 -5.65 0.41
CA MET A 102 -6.84 -6.68 -0.46
C MET A 102 -8.12 -6.17 -1.15
N ASP A 103 -7.97 -5.57 -2.34
CA ASP A 103 -9.03 -5.06 -3.26
C ASP A 103 -9.44 -3.58 -3.13
N GLN A 104 -8.78 -2.83 -2.24
CA GLN A 104 -9.16 -1.45 -1.92
C GLN A 104 -8.07 -0.46 -2.30
N THR A 105 -8.49 0.73 -2.72
CA THR A 105 -7.63 1.90 -2.71
C THR A 105 -7.47 2.34 -1.27
N GLU A 106 -6.24 2.34 -0.79
CA GLU A 106 -5.92 2.88 0.53
C GLU A 106 -5.37 4.29 0.40
N THR A 107 -5.83 5.17 1.27
CA THR A 107 -5.41 6.58 1.30
C THR A 107 -4.61 6.89 2.55
N TRP A 108 -3.46 7.54 2.35
CA TRP A 108 -2.66 8.17 3.39
C TRP A 108 -2.78 9.67 3.27
N GLU A 109 -2.98 10.35 4.40
CA GLU A 109 -2.91 11.80 4.47
C GLU A 109 -1.49 12.20 4.85
N LEU A 110 -0.83 12.96 3.97
CA LEU A 110 0.50 13.49 4.13
C LEU A 110 0.44 15.01 4.29
N LEU A 111 1.04 15.53 5.34
CA LEU A 111 1.29 16.94 5.52
C LEU A 111 2.69 17.28 5.02
N LEU A 112 2.77 18.22 4.09
CA LEU A 112 4.01 18.90 3.72
C LEU A 112 4.06 20.24 4.44
N GLU A 113 5.08 20.44 5.26
CA GLU A 113 5.32 21.66 6.01
C GLU A 113 6.61 22.32 5.52
N THR A 114 6.56 23.60 5.12
CA THR A 114 7.75 24.30 4.61
C THR A 114 7.66 25.81 4.72
N ASP A 115 8.83 26.47 4.83
CA ASP A 115 8.97 27.92 4.61
C ASP A 115 9.33 28.29 3.16
N GLN A 116 9.41 27.31 2.25
CA GLN A 116 9.73 27.49 0.82
C GLN A 116 8.47 27.63 -0.05
N VAL A 117 7.42 28.27 0.46
CA VAL A 117 6.16 28.49 -0.28
C VAL A 117 6.42 29.19 -1.62
N GLY A 118 5.81 28.68 -2.69
CA GLY A 118 5.97 29.20 -4.05
C GLY A 118 7.28 28.81 -4.75
N ARG A 119 8.18 28.07 -4.08
CA ARG A 119 9.41 27.56 -4.69
C ARG A 119 9.20 26.15 -5.27
N PRO A 120 9.96 25.77 -6.32
CA PRO A 120 9.97 24.39 -6.80
C PRO A 120 10.51 23.44 -5.73
N LEU A 121 9.78 22.35 -5.51
CA LEU A 121 10.14 21.20 -4.70
C LEU A 121 10.12 19.95 -5.59
N LEU A 122 10.76 18.88 -5.12
CA LEU A 122 10.69 17.56 -5.72
C LEU A 122 10.25 16.55 -4.66
N LEU A 123 9.22 15.77 -4.95
CA LEU A 123 8.84 14.61 -4.15
C LEU A 123 9.40 13.36 -4.83
N ASP A 124 10.29 12.65 -4.14
CA ASP A 124 10.91 11.42 -4.63
C ASP A 124 10.23 10.21 -3.98
N PHE A 125 9.77 9.27 -4.80
CA PHE A 125 9.05 8.08 -4.41
C PHE A 125 9.82 6.84 -4.88
N ALA A 126 9.98 5.86 -4.00
CA ALA A 126 10.56 4.57 -4.35
C ALA A 126 9.90 3.43 -3.59
N ALA A 127 9.82 2.26 -4.21
CA ALA A 127 9.42 1.04 -3.51
C ALA A 127 10.62 0.50 -2.71
N GLU A 128 10.46 0.39 -1.39
CA GLU A 128 11.41 -0.31 -0.51
C GLU A 128 11.10 -1.81 -0.48
N ILE A 129 9.82 -2.17 -0.40
CA ILE A 129 9.31 -3.54 -0.40
C ILE A 129 8.10 -3.62 -1.35
N GLY A 130 7.93 -4.76 -2.05
CA GLY A 130 6.76 -5.00 -2.90
C GLY A 130 6.96 -4.70 -4.39
N ALA A 131 8.18 -4.40 -4.84
CA ALA A 131 8.53 -4.08 -6.23
C ALA A 131 8.29 -5.21 -7.27
N GLN A 132 7.67 -6.32 -6.86
CA GLN A 132 7.31 -7.44 -7.75
C GLN A 132 6.07 -7.15 -8.59
N TYR A 133 5.31 -6.10 -8.26
CA TYR A 133 4.09 -5.71 -8.96
C TYR A 133 4.21 -4.26 -9.47
N PRO A 134 3.57 -3.93 -10.61
CA PRO A 134 3.38 -2.53 -10.98
C PRO A 134 2.55 -1.86 -9.88
N LEU A 135 3.21 -0.96 -9.14
CA LEU A 135 2.59 -0.15 -8.10
C LEU A 135 2.48 1.28 -8.61
N ALA A 136 1.27 1.82 -8.56
CA ALA A 136 1.01 3.21 -8.82
C ALA A 136 0.62 3.92 -7.53
N VAL A 137 1.18 5.11 -7.34
CA VAL A 137 0.72 6.05 -6.33
C VAL A 137 -0.02 7.17 -7.05
N THR A 138 -1.28 7.40 -6.67
CA THR A 138 -1.98 8.61 -7.08
C THR A 138 -1.80 9.68 -6.01
N VAL A 139 -1.15 10.78 -6.38
CA VAL A 139 -0.90 11.93 -5.53
C VAL A 139 -1.97 12.98 -5.81
N LEU A 140 -2.85 13.22 -4.85
CA LEU A 140 -3.87 14.28 -4.90
C LEU A 140 -3.39 15.46 -4.08
N ALA A 141 -3.12 16.60 -4.74
CA ALA A 141 -2.58 17.77 -4.07
C ALA A 141 -3.25 19.08 -4.53
N PRO A 142 -3.38 20.09 -3.65
CA PRO A 142 -3.85 21.42 -4.02
C PRO A 142 -3.05 22.06 -5.17
N PRO A 143 -3.67 22.92 -6.01
CA PRO A 143 -5.10 23.17 -6.12
C PRO A 143 -5.80 22.14 -7.00
N GLU A 144 -6.18 20.99 -6.43
CA GLU A 144 -6.97 19.92 -7.07
C GLU A 144 -6.29 19.26 -8.28
N ARG A 145 -5.02 18.88 -8.14
CA ARG A 145 -4.29 18.11 -9.15
C ARG A 145 -4.11 16.67 -8.70
N ALA A 146 -4.36 15.74 -9.62
CA ALA A 146 -4.08 14.33 -9.45
C ALA A 146 -2.88 13.93 -10.33
N TYR A 147 -1.88 13.31 -9.73
CA TYR A 147 -0.70 12.81 -10.41
C TYR A 147 -0.57 11.33 -10.15
N ARG A 148 -0.69 10.51 -11.19
CA ARG A 148 -0.36 9.09 -11.08
C ARG A 148 1.12 8.91 -11.37
N VAL A 149 1.84 8.30 -10.44
CA VAL A 149 3.28 8.04 -10.58
C VAL A 149 3.56 6.54 -10.46
N GLU A 150 4.37 6.01 -11.38
CA GLU A 150 4.87 4.64 -11.36
C GLU A 150 6.23 4.62 -10.66
N LEU A 151 6.43 3.69 -9.73
CA LEU A 151 7.63 3.69 -8.88
C LEU A 151 8.85 3.06 -9.58
N PRO A 152 10.07 3.62 -9.39
CA PRO A 152 10.37 4.86 -8.67
C PRO A 152 10.02 6.11 -9.50
N ALA A 153 9.63 7.19 -8.83
CA ALA A 153 9.18 8.42 -9.47
C ALA A 153 9.65 9.68 -8.76
N GLN A 154 9.86 10.73 -9.55
CA GLN A 154 10.07 12.08 -9.05
C GLN A 154 8.95 12.98 -9.54
N LEU A 155 8.27 13.64 -8.61
CA LEU A 155 7.15 14.54 -8.88
C LEU A 155 7.54 15.99 -8.57
N PRO A 156 7.69 16.86 -9.59
CA PRO A 156 7.84 18.28 -9.36
C PRO A 156 6.61 18.84 -8.66
N PHE A 157 6.83 19.62 -7.60
CA PHE A 157 5.77 20.14 -6.74
C PHE A 157 6.03 21.61 -6.39
N VAL A 158 4.97 22.36 -6.10
CA VAL A 158 5.08 23.74 -5.58
C VAL A 158 4.08 23.90 -4.46
N ALA A 159 4.58 24.07 -3.24
CA ALA A 159 3.71 24.34 -2.09
C ALA A 159 3.08 25.72 -2.22
N VAL A 160 1.76 25.80 -2.07
CA VAL A 160 0.99 27.07 -2.17
C VAL A 160 0.70 27.69 -0.79
N ALA A 161 1.00 26.97 0.28
CA ALA A 161 0.85 27.41 1.66
C ALA A 161 1.95 26.77 2.54
N PRO A 162 2.25 27.33 3.73
CA PRO A 162 3.27 26.78 4.63
C PRO A 162 2.99 25.34 5.08
N VAL A 163 1.71 24.96 5.11
CA VAL A 163 1.25 23.59 5.34
C VAL A 163 0.35 23.20 4.18
N THR A 164 0.65 22.09 3.52
CA THR A 164 -0.12 21.56 2.40
C THR A 164 -0.47 20.11 2.66
N THR A 165 -1.76 19.79 2.68
CA THR A 165 -2.23 18.40 2.73
C THR A 165 -2.15 17.78 1.34
N ILE A 166 -1.58 16.59 1.27
CA ILE A 166 -1.46 15.74 0.08
C ILE A 166 -2.09 14.41 0.44
N LEU A 167 -2.97 13.88 -0.42
CA LEU A 167 -3.46 12.51 -0.26
C LEU A 167 -2.67 11.60 -1.19
N LEU A 168 -2.20 10.49 -0.63
CA LEU A 168 -1.51 9.44 -1.37
C LEU A 168 -2.44 8.24 -1.43
N GLU A 169 -2.87 7.90 -2.63
CA GLU A 169 -3.65 6.70 -2.89
C GLU A 169 -2.74 5.62 -3.43
N LEU A 170 -2.64 4.51 -2.70
CA LEU A 170 -1.97 3.31 -3.20
C LEU A 170 -2.99 2.47 -3.96
N THR A 171 -2.63 2.06 -5.18
CA THR A 171 -3.47 1.18 -5.99
C THR A 171 -2.61 0.04 -6.52
N SER A 172 -3.09 -1.19 -6.36
CA SER A 172 -2.54 -2.35 -7.06
C SER A 172 -3.14 -2.40 -8.46
N ASP A 173 -2.29 -2.38 -9.49
CA ASP A 173 -2.72 -2.55 -10.89
C ASP A 173 -2.89 -4.00 -11.30
N ASP A 174 -2.78 -4.95 -10.35
CA ASP A 174 -2.91 -6.36 -10.65
C ASP A 174 -4.36 -6.66 -11.11
N PRO A 175 -4.57 -7.15 -12.35
CA PRO A 175 -5.88 -7.60 -12.75
C PRO A 175 -6.27 -8.78 -11.86
N VAL A 176 -7.30 -8.58 -11.03
CA VAL A 176 -7.90 -9.67 -10.26
C VAL A 176 -8.25 -10.81 -11.21
N ALA A 177 -7.51 -11.92 -11.16
CA ALA A 177 -7.87 -13.10 -11.90
C ALA A 177 -9.07 -13.73 -11.18
N LEU A 178 -10.22 -13.77 -11.84
CA LEU A 178 -11.40 -14.45 -11.31
C LEU A 178 -11.22 -15.96 -11.51
N GLN A 179 -10.88 -16.67 -10.45
CA GLN A 179 -10.88 -18.13 -10.46
C GLN A 179 -12.29 -18.65 -10.19
N GLN A 180 -12.84 -19.42 -11.13
CA GLN A 180 -14.10 -20.12 -10.92
C GLN A 180 -13.89 -21.29 -9.96
N MET A 181 -14.56 -21.26 -8.81
CA MET A 181 -14.44 -22.31 -7.81
C MET A 181 -15.30 -23.52 -8.19
N PRO A 182 -14.93 -24.75 -7.77
CA PRO A 182 -15.69 -25.97 -8.08
C PRO A 182 -17.15 -25.95 -7.63
N TRP A 183 -17.50 -25.08 -6.68
CA TRP A 183 -18.86 -24.88 -6.16
C TRP A 183 -19.58 -23.67 -6.76
N GLY A 184 -19.08 -23.11 -7.87
CA GLY A 184 -19.80 -22.15 -8.70
C GLY A 184 -19.65 -20.67 -8.33
N THR A 185 -18.91 -20.33 -7.28
CA THR A 185 -18.59 -18.92 -6.97
C THR A 185 -17.31 -18.48 -7.69
N LEU A 186 -17.25 -17.21 -8.07
CA LEU A 186 -16.00 -16.59 -8.51
C LEU A 186 -15.19 -16.19 -7.27
N LYS A 187 -13.89 -16.46 -7.29
CA LYS A 187 -12.95 -16.05 -6.28
C LYS A 187 -11.91 -15.13 -6.91
N SER A 188 -11.66 -13.99 -6.26
CA SER A 188 -10.52 -13.14 -6.59
C SER A 188 -9.23 -13.89 -6.26
N VAL A 189 -8.35 -14.06 -7.25
CA VAL A 189 -7.03 -14.65 -7.10
C VAL A 189 -6.02 -13.72 -7.76
N TYR A 190 -5.03 -13.28 -6.98
CA TYR A 190 -3.95 -12.43 -7.48
C TYR A 190 -3.05 -13.22 -8.44
N GLY A 191 -2.59 -12.56 -9.50
CA GLY A 191 -1.76 -13.16 -10.54
C GLY A 191 -0.41 -13.57 -9.98
N ARG A 192 0.09 -14.73 -10.42
CA ARG A 192 1.46 -15.19 -10.15
C ARG A 192 2.44 -14.67 -11.19
#